data_AF-A0A6P8XIK8-F1
#
_entry.id   AF-A0A6P8XIK8-F1
#
_cell.length_a   1.000
_cell.length_b   1.000
_cell.length_c   1.000
_cell.angle_alpha   90.00
_cell.angle_beta   90.00
_cell.angle_gamma   90.00
#
_symmetry.space_group_name_H-M   'P 1'
#
loop_
_entity.id
_entity.type
_entity.pdbx_description
1 polymer ?
#
loop_
_entity_poly.entity_id
_entity_poly.type
_entity_poly.pdbx_seq_one_letter_code
_entity_poly.pdbx_strand_id
1 'polypeptide(L)'
;MSLTDAEIMATSTTTNNNNGWQTADDRGDMEKVLAMAVLGLGSLLSGMLPAIISERNRQRFPLTTSLLLCFGAGILLATALVHILPEVREQMNSKFAEVSMCGGFFIIYFIDEFIHYFFGEAIQHTHEHTSPATGGHQNNAYGAIDERAPLLASDSAPSSSRQHHHQHVHNHHQNENGHDRDYVAIGASGCNDDSVEDANARICHTSHTEPCAQTMTGTLGLFVALSLHSAIEGLAIGVQNSATKVLFLLGAVACHKFVMGFCLGLEFRSNPRASIRSQFIGICVFALGAVCGIGLGMLIVDVPAAWSKTTLPVIQALAGGTLFYVTVCEVIPREKARWHSNAERRWAGFAQFAIVFFGFATMCVINYYLADD
;
A
#
# COMPACT_ATOMS: atom_id res chain seq x y z
N MET A 1 36.43 70.88 -5.33
CA MET A 1 35.46 69.78 -5.19
C MET A 1 35.49 69.01 -6.50
N SER A 2 36.54 68.20 -6.65
CA SER A 2 36.89 67.50 -7.89
C SER A 2 36.03 66.25 -8.03
N LEU A 3 35.80 65.85 -9.28
CA LEU A 3 34.99 64.70 -9.73
C LEU A 3 35.34 63.35 -9.08
N THR A 4 36.38 63.27 -8.26
CA THR A 4 36.83 62.10 -7.50
C THR A 4 35.91 61.71 -6.34
N ASP A 5 35.17 62.67 -5.74
CA ASP A 5 34.34 62.37 -4.56
C ASP A 5 32.95 61.80 -4.91
N ALA A 6 32.48 62.03 -6.14
CA ALA A 6 31.22 61.47 -6.64
C ALA A 6 31.38 60.00 -7.08
N GLU A 7 32.56 59.60 -7.53
CA GLU A 7 32.85 58.23 -7.98
C GLU A 7 33.05 57.26 -6.81
N ILE A 8 33.54 57.76 -5.66
CA ILE A 8 33.68 56.97 -4.43
C ILE A 8 32.31 56.71 -3.76
N MET A 9 31.34 57.64 -3.89
CA MET A 9 29.98 57.44 -3.35
C MET A 9 29.11 56.54 -4.26
N ALA A 10 29.35 56.53 -5.57
CA ALA A 10 28.67 55.61 -6.49
C ALA A 10 29.17 54.15 -6.34
N THR A 11 30.46 53.95 -6.10
CA THR A 11 31.05 52.60 -5.93
C THR A 11 30.68 51.95 -4.58
N SER A 12 30.30 52.77 -3.59
CA SER A 12 29.87 52.30 -2.25
C SER A 12 28.39 51.88 -2.20
N THR A 13 27.59 52.23 -3.22
CA THR A 13 26.15 51.91 -3.26
C THR A 13 25.87 50.64 -4.08
N THR A 14 26.82 50.17 -4.88
CA THR A 14 26.69 48.94 -5.68
C THR A 14 27.31 47.70 -5.00
N THR A 15 27.88 47.84 -3.80
CA THR A 15 28.51 46.75 -3.04
C THR A 15 27.64 46.18 -1.92
N ASN A 16 26.35 46.51 -1.86
CA ASN A 16 25.46 46.03 -0.78
C ASN A 16 24.33 45.09 -1.23
N ASN A 17 24.23 44.77 -2.53
CA ASN A 17 23.24 43.79 -3.03
C ASN A 17 23.83 42.43 -3.41
N ASN A 18 25.17 42.25 -3.45
CA ASN A 18 25.79 40.98 -3.84
C ASN A 18 26.08 40.04 -2.66
N ASN A 19 26.10 40.56 -1.43
CA ASN A 19 26.45 39.77 -0.25
C ASN A 19 25.33 38.79 0.17
N GLY A 20 24.08 39.06 -0.21
CA GLY A 20 22.94 38.17 0.03
C GLY A 20 22.85 36.99 -0.96
N TRP A 21 23.34 37.18 -2.18
CA TRP A 21 23.37 36.11 -3.20
C TRP A 21 24.59 35.21 -3.04
N GLN A 22 25.74 35.76 -2.67
CA GLN A 22 26.95 34.96 -2.40
C GLN A 22 26.83 34.08 -1.15
N THR A 23 26.05 34.48 -0.14
CA THR A 23 25.78 33.65 1.05
C THR A 23 24.70 32.59 0.82
N ALA A 24 23.78 32.80 -0.14
CA ALA A 24 22.79 31.81 -0.56
C ALA A 24 23.38 30.74 -1.52
N ASP A 25 24.38 31.11 -2.31
CA ASP A 25 25.13 30.21 -3.20
C ASP A 25 25.94 29.18 -2.39
N ASP A 26 26.54 29.58 -1.26
CA ASP A 26 27.35 28.69 -0.40
C ASP A 26 26.53 27.61 0.35
N ARG A 27 25.22 27.82 0.59
CA ARG A 27 24.33 26.84 1.27
C ARG A 27 23.64 25.86 0.31
N GLY A 28 23.87 26.02 -1.00
CA GLY A 28 23.25 25.22 -2.04
C GLY A 28 21.75 25.48 -2.20
N ASP A 29 21.29 26.71 -1.92
CA ASP A 29 19.86 27.02 -1.93
C ASP A 29 19.28 26.99 -3.36
N MET A 30 20.08 27.30 -4.38
CA MET A 30 19.66 27.21 -5.77
C MET A 30 19.47 25.76 -6.20
N GLU A 31 20.33 24.86 -5.74
CA GLU A 31 20.24 23.42 -5.96
C GLU A 31 19.02 22.84 -5.24
N LYS A 32 18.66 23.35 -4.06
CA LYS A 32 17.42 22.95 -3.37
C LYS A 32 16.18 23.41 -4.15
N VAL A 33 16.19 24.62 -4.72
CA VAL A 33 15.11 25.10 -5.60
C VAL A 33 15.03 24.27 -6.87
N LEU A 34 16.17 23.92 -7.46
CA LEU A 34 16.24 23.00 -8.60
C LEU A 34 15.68 21.63 -8.22
N ALA A 35 16.03 21.09 -7.05
CA ALA A 35 15.51 19.83 -6.55
C ALA A 35 13.98 19.88 -6.36
N MET A 36 13.44 20.98 -5.81
CA MET A 36 11.99 21.19 -5.71
C MET A 36 11.32 21.16 -7.09
N ALA A 37 11.89 21.84 -8.08
CA ALA A 37 11.35 21.88 -9.44
C ALA A 37 11.42 20.51 -10.12
N VAL A 38 12.57 19.83 -10.06
CA VAL A 38 12.80 18.52 -10.71
C VAL A 38 11.95 17.44 -10.06
N LEU A 39 11.96 17.33 -8.73
CA LEU A 39 11.16 16.31 -8.04
C LEU A 39 9.67 16.62 -8.12
N GLY A 40 9.26 17.88 -8.02
CA GLY A 40 7.86 18.29 -8.12
C GLY A 40 7.29 18.04 -9.52
N LEU A 41 7.86 18.66 -10.55
CA LEU A 41 7.39 18.52 -11.93
C LEU A 41 7.60 17.10 -12.46
N GLY A 42 8.74 16.48 -12.15
CA GLY A 42 9.02 15.10 -12.56
C GLY A 42 8.04 14.09 -11.95
N SER A 43 7.65 14.27 -10.67
CA SER A 43 6.63 13.42 -10.03
C SER A 43 5.24 13.65 -10.63
N LEU A 44 4.88 14.89 -10.97
CA LEU A 44 3.62 15.19 -11.67
C LEU A 44 3.58 14.52 -13.05
N LEU A 45 4.65 14.65 -13.84
CA LEU A 45 4.72 14.08 -15.19
C LEU A 45 4.70 12.55 -15.15
N SER A 46 5.54 11.93 -14.31
CA SER A 46 5.59 10.47 -14.16
C SER A 46 4.29 9.88 -13.62
N GLY A 47 3.63 10.53 -12.65
CA GLY A 47 2.36 10.08 -12.09
C GLY A 47 1.14 10.30 -13.00
N MET A 48 1.19 11.27 -13.91
CA MET A 48 0.16 11.48 -14.92
C MET A 48 0.37 10.63 -16.18
N LEU A 49 1.58 10.08 -16.39
CA LEU A 49 1.90 9.23 -17.54
C LEU A 49 0.91 8.06 -17.74
N PRO A 50 0.49 7.32 -16.69
CA PRO A 50 -0.54 6.29 -16.82
C PRO A 50 -1.90 6.80 -17.29
N ALA A 51 -2.24 8.08 -17.08
CA ALA A 51 -3.51 8.64 -17.58
C ALA A 51 -3.48 8.86 -19.10
N ILE A 52 -2.31 9.20 -19.64
CA ILE A 52 -2.10 9.44 -21.08
C ILE A 52 -2.08 8.12 -21.87
N ILE A 53 -1.57 7.04 -21.25
CA ILE A 53 -1.60 5.71 -21.85
C ILE A 53 -3.06 5.28 -22.06
N SER A 54 -3.42 5.04 -23.33
CA SER A 54 -4.79 4.69 -23.74
C SER A 54 -5.41 3.65 -22.81
N GLU A 55 -6.59 3.96 -22.27
CA GLU A 55 -7.38 3.07 -21.42
C GLU A 55 -7.61 1.71 -22.08
N ARG A 56 -7.80 1.71 -23.41
CA ARG A 56 -7.96 0.51 -24.22
C ARG A 56 -6.71 -0.38 -24.22
N ASN A 57 -5.51 0.20 -24.15
CA ASN A 57 -4.27 -0.58 -24.09
C ASN A 57 -4.09 -1.27 -22.73
N ARG A 58 -4.48 -0.60 -21.65
CA ARG A 58 -4.39 -1.14 -20.28
C ARG A 58 -5.40 -2.26 -20.03
N GLN A 59 -6.62 -2.12 -20.53
CA GLN A 59 -7.63 -3.18 -20.49
C GLN A 59 -7.22 -4.39 -21.35
N ARG A 60 -6.48 -4.16 -22.44
CA ARG A 60 -6.01 -5.23 -23.33
C ARG A 60 -4.85 -6.04 -22.75
N PHE A 61 -4.00 -5.42 -21.92
CA PHE A 61 -2.82 -6.07 -21.34
C PHE A 61 -2.73 -5.88 -19.81
N PRO A 62 -3.64 -6.48 -19.04
CA PRO A 62 -3.64 -6.37 -17.57
C PRO A 62 -2.36 -6.94 -16.94
N LEU A 63 -1.73 -7.92 -17.60
CA LEU A 63 -0.44 -8.49 -17.18
C LEU A 63 0.68 -7.46 -17.21
N THR A 64 0.72 -6.59 -18.23
CA THR A 64 1.77 -5.57 -18.35
C THR A 64 1.70 -4.58 -17.19
N THR A 65 0.50 -4.14 -16.81
CA THR A 65 0.33 -3.26 -15.63
C THR A 65 0.84 -3.92 -14.36
N SER A 66 0.51 -5.21 -14.16
CA SER A 66 1.00 -5.97 -13.00
C SER A 66 2.52 -6.12 -13.01
N LEU A 67 3.12 -6.43 -14.15
CA LEU A 67 4.58 -6.52 -14.28
C LEU A 67 5.27 -5.18 -14.01
N LEU A 68 4.66 -4.06 -14.43
CA LEU A 68 5.19 -2.72 -14.14
C LEU A 68 5.11 -2.36 -12.65
N LEU A 69 4.05 -2.76 -11.96
CA LEU A 69 3.92 -2.59 -10.50
C LEU A 69 4.90 -3.48 -9.75
N CYS A 70 5.10 -4.72 -10.20
CA CYS A 70 6.11 -5.64 -9.68
C CYS A 70 7.54 -5.12 -9.91
N PHE A 71 7.82 -4.53 -11.08
CA PHE A 71 9.09 -3.85 -11.36
C PHE A 71 9.31 -2.71 -10.36
N GLY A 72 8.30 -1.87 -10.18
CA GLY A 72 8.30 -0.81 -9.18
C GLY A 72 8.60 -1.35 -7.78
N ALA A 73 7.89 -2.38 -7.33
CA ALA A 73 8.12 -3.03 -6.05
C ALA A 73 9.58 -3.47 -5.86
N GLY A 74 10.21 -4.03 -6.90
CA GLY A 74 11.65 -4.35 -6.88
C GLY A 74 12.53 -3.13 -6.60
N ILE A 75 12.27 -2.02 -7.31
CA ILE A 75 12.98 -0.75 -7.12
C ILE A 75 12.81 -0.23 -5.69
N LEU A 76 11.58 -0.25 -5.15
CA LEU A 76 11.30 0.24 -3.79
C LEU A 76 11.92 -0.62 -2.70
N LEU A 77 11.93 -1.93 -2.90
CA LEU A 77 12.61 -2.86 -1.99
C LEU A 77 14.11 -2.53 -1.94
N ALA A 78 14.72 -2.29 -3.09
CA ALA A 78 16.12 -1.87 -3.17
C ALA A 78 16.34 -0.48 -2.58
N THR A 79 15.46 0.50 -2.82
CA THR A 79 15.55 1.82 -2.16
C THR A 79 15.55 1.68 -0.64
N ALA A 80 14.63 0.89 -0.08
CA ALA A 80 14.54 0.71 1.36
C ALA A 80 15.80 0.04 1.94
N LEU A 81 16.28 -1.04 1.32
CA LEU A 81 17.34 -1.89 1.87
C LEU A 81 18.77 -1.51 1.46
N VAL A 82 18.94 -0.95 0.26
CA VAL A 82 20.26 -0.67 -0.34
C VAL A 82 20.59 0.81 -0.34
N HIS A 83 19.59 1.69 -0.45
CA HIS A 83 19.81 3.14 -0.39
C HIS A 83 19.64 3.67 1.03
N ILE A 84 18.46 3.52 1.62
CA ILE A 84 18.12 4.18 2.89
C ILE A 84 18.77 3.49 4.09
N LEU A 85 18.70 2.17 4.18
CA LEU A 85 19.20 1.46 5.36
C LEU A 85 20.72 1.62 5.58
N PRO A 86 21.60 1.50 4.57
CA PRO A 86 23.04 1.72 4.76
C PRO A 86 23.36 3.17 5.10
N GLU A 87 22.76 4.14 4.42
CA GLU A 87 22.92 5.58 4.69
C GLU A 87 22.59 5.92 6.14
N VAL A 88 21.46 5.40 6.66
CA VAL A 88 21.06 5.60 8.06
C VAL A 88 22.05 4.93 9.02
N ARG A 89 22.59 3.75 8.70
CA ARG A 89 23.60 3.06 9.53
C ARG A 89 24.93 3.81 9.62
N GLU A 90 25.26 4.63 8.62
CA GLU A 90 26.44 5.49 8.66
C GLU A 90 26.18 6.75 9.51
N GLN A 91 24.95 7.26 9.51
CA GLN A 91 24.57 8.47 10.23
C GLN A 91 24.20 8.24 11.70
N MET A 92 23.79 7.02 12.09
CA MET A 92 23.46 6.66 13.48
C MET A 92 23.99 5.27 13.85
N ASN A 93 23.96 4.91 15.14
CA ASN A 93 24.33 3.56 15.57
C ASN A 93 23.45 2.50 14.90
N SER A 94 24.06 1.45 14.34
CA SER A 94 23.36 0.41 13.55
C SER A 94 22.16 -0.20 14.27
N LYS A 95 22.27 -0.42 15.59
CA LYS A 95 21.17 -0.98 16.41
C LYS A 95 19.93 -0.09 16.41
N PHE A 96 20.12 1.24 16.44
CA PHE A 96 19.00 2.18 16.38
C PHE A 96 18.48 2.34 14.95
N ALA A 97 19.34 2.21 13.93
CA ALA A 97 18.93 2.29 12.52
C ALA A 97 17.88 1.21 12.17
N GLU A 98 18.13 -0.03 12.56
CA GLU A 98 17.21 -1.14 12.31
C GLU A 98 15.90 -0.96 13.10
N VAL A 99 15.98 -0.57 14.37
CA VAL A 99 14.79 -0.32 15.20
C VAL A 99 13.95 0.83 14.65
N SER A 100 14.58 1.93 14.22
CA SER A 100 13.88 3.04 13.58
C SER A 100 13.28 2.63 12.25
N MET A 101 13.94 1.81 11.44
CA MET A 101 13.36 1.27 10.21
C MET A 101 12.12 0.40 10.51
N CYS A 102 12.18 -0.48 11.50
CA CYS A 102 11.01 -1.23 11.96
C CYS A 102 9.90 -0.31 12.48
N GLY A 103 10.26 0.79 13.15
CA GLY A 103 9.30 1.82 13.58
C GLY A 103 8.49 2.37 12.40
N GLY A 104 9.14 2.68 11.28
CA GLY A 104 8.47 3.17 10.07
C GLY A 104 7.51 2.15 9.47
N PHE A 105 7.90 0.87 9.49
CA PHE A 105 7.06 -0.24 9.07
C PHE A 105 5.79 -0.33 9.92
N PHE A 106 5.92 -0.31 11.25
CA PHE A 106 4.77 -0.38 12.17
C PHE A 106 3.88 0.85 12.11
N ILE A 107 4.43 2.04 11.87
CA ILE A 107 3.64 3.27 11.68
C ILE A 107 2.71 3.13 10.47
N ILE A 108 3.21 2.65 9.33
CA ILE A 108 2.34 2.44 8.16
C ILE A 108 1.34 1.32 8.41
N TYR A 109 1.75 0.20 9.05
CA TYR A 109 0.81 -0.85 9.43
C TYR A 109 -0.33 -0.31 10.30
N PHE A 110 -0.02 0.53 11.30
CA PHE A 110 -1.02 1.17 12.13
C PHE A 110 -1.92 2.11 11.33
N ILE A 111 -1.37 2.92 10.42
CA ILE A 111 -2.16 3.80 9.55
C ILE A 111 -3.07 2.98 8.65
N ASP A 112 -2.59 1.88 8.08
CA ASP A 112 -3.37 1.01 7.22
C ASP A 112 -4.54 0.36 7.98
N GLU A 113 -4.29 -0.18 9.17
CA GLU A 113 -5.33 -0.71 10.06
C GLU A 113 -6.33 0.38 10.48
N PHE A 114 -5.85 1.59 10.78
CA PHE A 114 -6.69 2.72 11.12
C PHE A 114 -7.61 3.10 9.94
N ILE A 115 -7.08 3.18 8.72
CA ILE A 115 -7.91 3.45 7.53
C ILE A 115 -8.95 2.32 7.36
N HIS A 116 -8.56 1.06 7.53
CA HIS A 116 -9.50 -0.08 7.48
C HIS A 116 -10.60 0.03 8.55
N TYR A 117 -10.26 0.40 9.77
CA TYR A 117 -11.22 0.58 10.85
C TYR A 117 -12.26 1.68 10.56
N PHE A 118 -11.83 2.86 10.09
CA PHE A 118 -12.74 3.99 9.84
C PHE A 118 -13.51 3.89 8.51
N PHE A 119 -12.90 3.35 7.46
CA PHE A 119 -13.48 3.28 6.12
C PHE A 119 -14.03 1.89 5.75
N GLY A 120 -13.76 0.87 6.55
CA GLY A 120 -14.28 -0.49 6.36
C GLY A 120 -15.79 -0.58 6.58
N GLU A 121 -16.33 0.06 7.62
CA GLU A 121 -17.76 0.06 7.92
C GLU A 121 -18.60 0.87 6.90
N ALA A 122 -18.05 1.97 6.35
CA ALA A 122 -18.79 2.84 5.42
C ALA A 122 -19.14 2.15 4.08
N ILE A 123 -18.41 1.10 3.70
CA ILE A 123 -18.65 0.35 2.46
C ILE A 123 -19.71 -0.74 2.67
N GLN A 124 -19.85 -1.27 3.88
CA GLN A 124 -20.79 -2.37 4.18
C GLN A 124 -22.25 -1.89 4.18
N HIS A 125 -22.51 -0.62 4.53
CA HIS A 125 -23.86 -0.06 4.59
C HIS A 125 -24.41 0.52 3.28
N THR A 126 -23.62 0.59 2.20
CA THR A 126 -24.09 1.18 0.91
C THR A 126 -24.69 0.14 -0.05
N HIS A 127 -24.64 -1.16 0.30
CA HIS A 127 -25.19 -2.23 -0.55
C HIS A 127 -26.62 -2.70 -0.19
N GLU A 128 -27.30 -2.07 0.77
CA GLU A 128 -28.67 -2.44 1.18
C GLU A 128 -29.73 -1.35 0.93
N HIS A 129 -29.68 -0.55 -0.13
CA HIS A 129 -30.88 0.22 -0.52
C HIS A 129 -31.03 0.34 -2.04
N THR A 130 -31.67 -0.66 -2.64
CA THR A 130 -32.55 -0.47 -3.81
C THR A 130 -33.88 -1.13 -3.50
N SER A 131 -34.92 -0.30 -3.37
CA SER A 131 -36.26 -0.58 -2.83
C SER A 131 -37.08 -1.59 -3.65
N PRO A 132 -38.06 -2.30 -3.05
CA PRO A 132 -39.18 -2.85 -3.80
C PRO A 132 -40.31 -1.81 -3.87
N ALA A 133 -40.45 -1.17 -5.03
CA ALA A 133 -41.70 -0.55 -5.42
C ALA A 133 -42.71 -1.66 -5.77
N THR A 134 -43.88 -1.59 -5.14
CA THR A 134 -45.05 -2.41 -5.45
C THR A 134 -45.62 -2.08 -6.83
N GLY A 135 -45.72 -3.11 -7.69
CA GLY A 135 -46.83 -3.28 -8.63
C GLY A 135 -46.58 -2.96 -10.11
N GLY A 136 -46.63 -4.00 -10.96
CA GLY A 136 -47.19 -3.86 -12.32
C GLY A 136 -46.42 -4.48 -13.50
N HIS A 137 -46.62 -5.79 -13.70
CA HIS A 137 -46.62 -6.52 -14.98
C HIS A 137 -45.32 -6.86 -15.77
N GLN A 138 -45.15 -8.20 -15.87
CA GLN A 138 -44.82 -9.04 -17.03
C GLN A 138 -43.38 -9.25 -17.51
N ASN A 139 -43.01 -10.54 -17.38
CA ASN A 139 -42.26 -11.42 -18.29
C ASN A 139 -40.72 -11.48 -18.21
N ASN A 140 -40.29 -12.74 -18.03
CA ASN A 140 -38.99 -13.36 -18.28
C ASN A 140 -37.77 -12.87 -17.49
N ALA A 141 -37.34 -13.67 -16.50
CA ALA A 141 -36.03 -14.35 -16.48
C ALA A 141 -35.75 -14.99 -15.10
N TYR A 142 -35.24 -16.23 -15.16
CA TYR A 142 -34.22 -16.88 -14.32
C TYR A 142 -33.89 -16.35 -12.90
N GLY A 143 -33.90 -17.29 -11.93
CA GLY A 143 -33.31 -17.21 -10.57
C GLY A 143 -33.98 -18.24 -9.66
N ALA A 144 -33.34 -19.34 -9.28
CA ALA A 144 -32.41 -19.47 -8.15
C ALA A 144 -33.09 -19.23 -6.79
N ILE A 145 -33.28 -20.32 -6.03
CA ILE A 145 -33.65 -20.33 -4.61
C ILE A 145 -32.43 -20.83 -3.81
N ASP A 146 -31.78 -19.94 -3.07
CA ASP A 146 -31.13 -20.25 -1.78
C ASP A 146 -32.26 -20.25 -0.72
N GLU A 147 -32.25 -20.96 0.41
CA GLU A 147 -31.18 -21.59 1.17
C GLU A 147 -31.84 -22.67 2.06
N ARG A 148 -31.11 -23.75 2.35
CA ARG A 148 -31.50 -24.82 3.28
C ARG A 148 -31.48 -24.27 4.71
N ALA A 149 -32.64 -24.20 5.35
CA ALA A 149 -32.76 -24.12 6.81
C ALA A 149 -32.30 -25.44 7.49
N PRO A 150 -31.79 -25.41 8.73
CA PRO A 150 -31.36 -26.60 9.46
C PRO A 150 -32.57 -27.45 9.88
N LEU A 151 -32.60 -28.70 9.44
CA LEU A 151 -33.70 -29.65 9.68
C LEU A 151 -33.59 -30.29 11.07
N LEU A 152 -34.46 -29.84 11.97
CA LEU A 152 -34.99 -30.61 13.10
C LEU A 152 -36.51 -30.64 12.93
N ALA A 153 -37.05 -31.72 12.35
CA ALA A 153 -38.40 -32.24 12.60
C ALA A 153 -38.67 -33.48 11.76
N SER A 154 -39.10 -34.52 12.46
CA SER A 154 -39.61 -35.81 12.04
C SER A 154 -40.86 -35.75 11.15
N ASP A 155 -40.88 -36.62 10.14
CA ASP A 155 -41.96 -37.23 9.34
C ASP A 155 -43.39 -36.67 9.38
N SER A 156 -43.99 -36.46 8.19
CA SER A 156 -45.01 -37.36 7.58
C SER A 156 -45.97 -36.61 6.62
N ALA A 157 -46.11 -37.12 5.40
CA ALA A 157 -47.21 -36.77 4.48
C ALA A 157 -48.53 -37.38 4.99
N PRO A 158 -49.71 -36.86 4.57
CA PRO A 158 -50.45 -37.66 3.60
C PRO A 158 -51.35 -36.89 2.61
N SER A 159 -51.75 -37.67 1.60
CA SER A 159 -52.78 -37.50 0.60
C SER A 159 -54.13 -36.94 1.08
N SER A 160 -54.78 -36.24 0.13
CA SER A 160 -56.22 -36.02 -0.04
C SER A 160 -57.19 -36.85 0.80
N SER A 161 -58.16 -36.22 1.49
CA SER A 161 -59.62 -36.34 1.26
C SER A 161 -60.50 -35.79 2.40
N ARG A 162 -61.73 -35.46 2.01
CA ARG A 162 -62.91 -34.85 2.66
C ARG A 162 -63.23 -35.06 4.18
N GLN A 163 -63.83 -34.01 4.74
CA GLN A 163 -65.01 -33.92 5.64
C GLN A 163 -64.97 -34.40 7.13
N HIS A 164 -65.24 -33.41 8.00
CA HIS A 164 -66.03 -33.37 9.26
C HIS A 164 -66.09 -34.53 10.30
N HIS A 165 -65.87 -34.12 11.57
CA HIS A 165 -66.63 -34.40 12.82
C HIS A 165 -66.06 -35.32 13.94
N HIS A 166 -66.11 -34.76 15.17
CA HIS A 166 -66.19 -35.27 16.56
C HIS A 166 -65.15 -36.20 17.25
N GLN A 167 -64.49 -35.61 18.27
CA GLN A 167 -64.60 -35.90 19.73
C GLN A 167 -64.02 -37.20 20.38
N HIS A 168 -62.99 -36.98 21.21
CA HIS A 168 -62.61 -37.57 22.53
C HIS A 168 -62.42 -39.10 22.78
N VAL A 169 -61.22 -39.42 23.34
CA VAL A 169 -60.96 -40.11 24.65
C VAL A 169 -60.46 -41.59 24.71
N HIS A 170 -59.39 -41.75 25.53
CA HIS A 170 -58.85 -42.87 26.35
C HIS A 170 -58.04 -44.07 25.79
N ASN A 171 -56.84 -44.22 26.39
CA ASN A 171 -56.34 -45.36 27.19
C ASN A 171 -55.15 -46.25 26.74
N HIS A 172 -54.34 -46.56 27.77
CA HIS A 172 -53.17 -47.45 27.90
C HIS A 172 -53.42 -48.92 27.52
N HIS A 173 -52.34 -49.65 27.14
CA HIS A 173 -51.89 -51.00 27.58
C HIS A 173 -50.77 -51.47 26.62
N GLN A 174 -49.53 -51.72 27.07
CA GLN A 174 -48.92 -52.96 27.62
C GLN A 174 -48.53 -54.04 26.59
N ASN A 175 -47.41 -54.72 26.90
CA ASN A 175 -46.89 -56.01 26.39
C ASN A 175 -46.11 -56.04 25.07
N GLU A 176 -45.07 -56.86 24.85
CA GLU A 176 -44.14 -57.69 25.65
C GLU A 176 -43.18 -58.37 24.63
N ASN A 177 -42.05 -58.91 25.10
CA ASN A 177 -41.13 -59.87 24.45
C ASN A 177 -40.14 -59.30 23.42
N GLY A 178 -38.82 -59.49 23.47
CA GLY A 178 -37.96 -60.39 24.25
C GLY A 178 -36.87 -60.94 23.33
N HIS A 179 -35.58 -60.77 23.69
CA HIS A 179 -34.45 -61.69 23.42
C HIS A 179 -33.11 -61.12 23.95
N ASP A 180 -32.70 -61.60 25.13
CA ASP A 180 -31.30 -61.82 25.59
C ASP A 180 -30.64 -62.90 24.69
N ARG A 181 -29.32 -63.06 24.46
CA ARG A 181 -28.09 -62.67 25.17
C ARG A 181 -26.85 -62.95 24.29
N ASP A 182 -25.72 -62.35 24.69
CA ASP A 182 -24.33 -62.87 24.67
C ASP A 182 -23.24 -62.21 23.79
N TYR A 183 -22.09 -62.08 24.47
CA TYR A 183 -20.71 -61.81 24.07
C TYR A 183 -20.15 -60.39 24.21
N VAL A 184 -19.53 -60.19 25.38
CA VAL A 184 -18.44 -59.26 25.67
C VAL A 184 -17.24 -59.57 24.75
N ALA A 185 -16.80 -58.59 23.98
CA ALA A 185 -15.48 -58.55 23.38
C ALA A 185 -14.76 -57.27 23.84
N ILE A 186 -13.65 -57.49 24.55
CA ILE A 186 -12.67 -56.47 24.96
C ILE A 186 -11.89 -56.06 23.69
N GLY A 187 -11.81 -54.76 23.39
CA GLY A 187 -10.95 -54.29 22.30
C GLY A 187 -11.02 -52.79 22.03
N ALA A 188 -9.97 -52.09 22.44
CA ALA A 188 -9.53 -50.76 22.00
C ALA A 188 -10.50 -49.57 22.18
N SER A 189 -10.19 -48.74 23.19
CA SER A 189 -10.46 -47.31 23.14
C SER A 189 -9.68 -46.73 21.96
N GLY A 190 -10.34 -46.67 20.79
CA GLY A 190 -9.87 -45.93 19.63
C GLY A 190 -10.13 -44.45 19.88
N CYS A 191 -9.06 -43.69 20.05
CA CYS A 191 -9.07 -42.25 19.92
C CYS A 191 -9.63 -41.94 18.52
N ASN A 192 -10.74 -41.20 18.41
CA ASN A 192 -11.22 -40.70 17.12
C ASN A 192 -10.24 -39.62 16.63
N ASP A 193 -9.24 -40.06 15.87
CA ASP A 193 -8.17 -39.26 15.26
C ASP A 193 -8.72 -38.25 14.22
N ASP A 194 -9.94 -38.46 13.72
CA ASP A 194 -10.56 -37.57 12.73
C ASP A 194 -10.97 -36.18 13.28
N SER A 195 -11.01 -36.02 14.61
CA SER A 195 -11.38 -34.76 15.27
C SER A 195 -10.19 -33.93 15.75
N VAL A 196 -8.98 -34.49 15.69
CA VAL A 196 -7.74 -33.81 16.08
C VAL A 196 -6.88 -33.49 14.85
N GLU A 197 -7.00 -34.25 13.75
CA GLU A 197 -6.39 -33.84 12.47
C GLU A 197 -7.00 -32.55 11.91
N ASP A 198 -8.29 -32.28 12.11
CA ASP A 198 -8.92 -31.04 11.63
C ASP A 198 -8.59 -29.80 12.51
N ALA A 199 -8.12 -30.04 13.74
CA ALA A 199 -7.59 -29.01 14.62
C ALA A 199 -6.08 -28.73 14.37
N ASN A 200 -5.31 -29.77 14.02
CA ASN A 200 -3.89 -29.63 13.68
C ASN A 200 -3.65 -29.22 12.21
N ALA A 201 -4.59 -29.47 11.30
CA ALA A 201 -4.53 -28.99 9.91
C ALA A 201 -4.78 -27.47 9.80
N ARG A 202 -5.36 -26.84 10.83
CA ARG A 202 -5.45 -25.36 10.93
C ARG A 202 -4.13 -24.65 11.19
N ILE A 203 -3.05 -25.38 11.41
CA ILE A 203 -1.72 -24.80 11.64
C ILE A 203 -0.87 -24.82 10.34
N CYS A 204 -1.28 -25.53 9.29
CA CYS A 204 -0.48 -25.68 8.05
C CYS A 204 -1.19 -25.29 6.75
N HIS A 205 -2.46 -24.90 6.77
CA HIS A 205 -3.08 -24.22 5.65
C HIS A 205 -3.14 -22.72 5.93
N THR A 206 -2.27 -21.98 5.25
CA THR A 206 -2.52 -20.62 4.81
C THR A 206 -3.92 -20.60 4.15
N SER A 207 -4.96 -20.45 4.96
CA SER A 207 -6.25 -19.95 4.52
C SER A 207 -6.01 -18.49 4.20
N HIS A 208 -5.52 -18.23 2.99
CA HIS A 208 -5.89 -17.01 2.30
C HIS A 208 -7.42 -17.08 2.16
N THR A 209 -8.17 -16.65 3.19
CA THR A 209 -9.26 -15.74 2.88
C THR A 209 -8.60 -14.67 2.02
N GLU A 210 -8.99 -14.57 0.75
CA GLU A 210 -8.50 -13.52 -0.12
C GLU A 210 -8.48 -12.25 0.73
N PRO A 211 -7.33 -11.56 0.90
CA PRO A 211 -7.41 -10.23 1.46
C PRO A 211 -8.40 -9.55 0.52
N CYS A 212 -9.52 -9.09 1.07
CA CYS A 212 -10.52 -8.31 0.37
C CYS A 212 -9.88 -6.94 0.05
N ALA A 213 -8.74 -6.95 -0.64
CA ALA A 213 -7.91 -5.82 -1.05
C ALA A 213 -8.48 -5.15 -2.31
N GLN A 214 -9.74 -5.45 -2.65
CA GLN A 214 -10.51 -4.65 -3.61
C GLN A 214 -11.24 -3.48 -2.95
N THR A 215 -10.99 -3.20 -1.68
CA THR A 215 -11.47 -2.00 -1.01
C THR A 215 -10.58 -0.81 -1.37
N MET A 216 -11.20 0.38 -1.50
CA MET A 216 -10.49 1.65 -1.75
C MET A 216 -9.40 1.95 -0.71
N THR A 217 -9.44 1.23 0.40
CA THR A 217 -8.54 1.27 1.54
C THR A 217 -7.09 0.98 1.18
N GLY A 218 -6.78 -0.07 0.42
CA GLY A 218 -5.38 -0.39 0.05
C GLY A 218 -4.74 0.69 -0.85
N THR A 219 -5.48 1.20 -1.84
CA THR A 219 -5.03 2.33 -2.66
C THR A 219 -4.84 3.60 -1.83
N LEU A 220 -5.68 3.84 -0.82
CA LEU A 220 -5.56 4.99 0.08
C LEU A 220 -4.35 4.84 1.01
N GLY A 221 -4.16 3.66 1.62
CA GLY A 221 -3.02 3.34 2.48
C GLY A 221 -1.69 3.49 1.72
N LEU A 222 -1.62 2.95 0.51
CA LEU A 222 -0.49 3.17 -0.41
C LEU A 222 -0.26 4.67 -0.65
N PHE A 223 -1.29 5.41 -1.06
CA PHE A 223 -1.18 6.85 -1.33
C PHE A 223 -0.64 7.64 -0.13
N VAL A 224 -1.17 7.38 1.08
CA VAL A 224 -0.74 8.04 2.31
C VAL A 224 0.72 7.70 2.62
N ALA A 225 1.08 6.41 2.58
CA ALA A 225 2.43 5.96 2.86
C ALA A 225 3.46 6.58 1.90
N LEU A 226 3.15 6.61 0.59
CA LEU A 226 4.05 7.19 -0.41
C LEU A 226 4.16 8.72 -0.31
N SER A 227 3.08 9.40 0.08
CA SER A 227 3.09 10.85 0.31
C SER A 227 3.91 11.23 1.54
N LEU A 228 3.76 10.47 2.64
CA LEU A 228 4.57 10.66 3.85
C LEU A 228 6.05 10.40 3.57
N HIS A 229 6.35 9.31 2.88
CA HIS A 229 7.70 9.00 2.44
C HIS A 229 8.32 10.14 1.60
N SER A 230 7.58 10.61 0.59
CA SER A 230 7.98 11.72 -0.29
C SER A 230 8.31 13.00 0.49
N ALA A 231 7.53 13.32 1.52
CA ALA A 231 7.76 14.49 2.37
C ALA A 231 9.01 14.34 3.25
N ILE A 232 9.22 13.15 3.82
CA ILE A 232 10.38 12.87 4.65
C ILE A 232 11.68 12.89 3.83
N GLU A 233 11.68 12.32 2.64
CA GLU A 233 12.86 12.40 1.75
C GLU A 233 13.16 13.84 1.33
N GLY A 234 12.12 14.62 1.01
CA GLY A 234 12.27 16.04 0.73
C GLY A 234 12.91 16.79 1.90
N LEU A 235 12.47 16.49 3.14
CA LEU A 235 13.07 17.03 4.36
C LEU A 235 14.57 16.71 4.45
N ALA A 236 14.97 15.47 4.18
CA ALA A 236 16.37 15.06 4.21
C ALA A 236 17.24 15.81 3.19
N ILE A 237 16.72 16.08 1.99
CA ILE A 237 17.39 16.90 0.98
C ILE A 237 17.49 18.37 1.43
N GLY A 238 16.39 18.93 1.97
CA GLY A 238 16.31 20.33 2.36
C GLY A 238 17.27 20.74 3.48
N VAL A 239 17.59 19.82 4.40
CA VAL A 239 18.53 20.07 5.51
C VAL A 239 20.00 19.96 5.09
N GLN A 240 20.30 19.53 3.87
CA GLN A 240 21.68 19.49 3.41
C GLN A 240 22.28 20.89 3.28
N ASN A 241 23.54 21.01 3.70
CA ASN A 241 24.30 22.26 3.72
C ASN A 241 25.35 22.35 2.61
N SER A 242 25.25 21.51 1.57
CA SER A 242 26.22 21.44 0.48
C SER A 242 25.51 21.20 -0.85
N ALA A 243 25.75 22.07 -1.82
CA ALA A 243 25.20 21.99 -3.17
C ALA A 243 25.45 20.62 -3.82
N THR A 244 26.69 20.12 -3.77
CA THR A 244 27.07 18.82 -4.33
C THR A 244 26.28 17.68 -3.69
N LYS A 245 26.12 17.70 -2.36
CA LYS A 245 25.30 16.69 -1.64
C LYS A 245 23.82 16.76 -2.03
N VAL A 246 23.28 17.97 -2.19
CA VAL A 246 21.90 18.17 -2.65
C VAL A 246 21.71 17.59 -4.04
N LEU A 247 22.61 17.87 -4.99
CA LEU A 247 22.53 17.37 -6.37
C LEU A 247 22.70 15.85 -6.45
N PHE A 248 23.61 15.30 -5.65
CA PHE A 248 23.82 13.86 -5.57
C PHE A 248 22.57 13.14 -5.05
N LEU A 249 22.02 13.60 -3.92
CA LEU A 249 20.78 13.07 -3.36
C LEU A 249 19.59 13.30 -4.30
N LEU A 250 19.55 14.43 -5.01
CA LEU A 250 18.54 14.69 -6.04
C LEU A 250 18.57 13.61 -7.13
N GLY A 251 19.76 13.28 -7.65
CA GLY A 251 19.92 12.23 -8.66
C GLY A 251 19.44 10.87 -8.15
N ALA A 252 19.95 10.44 -6.98
CA ALA A 252 19.59 9.17 -6.36
C ALA A 252 18.07 9.06 -6.07
N VAL A 253 17.49 10.13 -5.53
CA VAL A 253 16.06 10.19 -5.17
C VAL A 253 15.17 10.27 -6.39
N ALA A 254 15.53 11.06 -7.41
CA ALA A 254 14.75 11.20 -8.63
C ALA A 254 14.48 9.86 -9.31
N CYS A 255 15.49 8.97 -9.39
CA CYS A 255 15.39 7.67 -10.04
C CYS A 255 14.22 6.83 -9.50
N HIS A 256 14.10 6.71 -8.18
CA HIS A 256 13.04 5.89 -7.58
C HIS A 256 11.76 6.70 -7.32
N LYS A 257 11.84 8.03 -7.17
CA LYS A 257 10.66 8.88 -6.99
C LYS A 257 9.77 8.94 -8.24
N PHE A 258 10.37 8.95 -9.43
CA PHE A 258 9.58 8.93 -10.67
C PHE A 258 8.92 7.57 -10.89
N VAL A 259 9.60 6.49 -10.53
CA VAL A 259 9.01 5.14 -10.53
C VAL A 259 7.84 5.06 -9.55
N MET A 260 7.97 5.69 -8.39
CA MET A 260 6.90 5.79 -7.40
C MET A 260 5.68 6.55 -7.89
N GLY A 261 5.90 7.74 -8.46
CA GLY A 261 4.82 8.52 -9.07
C GLY A 261 4.09 7.70 -10.14
N PHE A 262 4.83 7.04 -11.01
CA PHE A 262 4.28 6.17 -12.05
C PHE A 262 3.45 5.00 -11.48
N CYS A 263 3.97 4.26 -10.50
CA CYS A 263 3.27 3.15 -9.87
C CYS A 263 1.99 3.61 -9.15
N LEU A 264 2.07 4.71 -8.41
CA LEU A 264 0.90 5.31 -7.77
C LEU A 264 -0.16 5.75 -8.80
N GLY A 265 0.26 6.30 -9.94
CA GLY A 265 -0.62 6.65 -11.06
C GLY A 265 -1.28 5.42 -11.70
N LEU A 266 -0.55 4.31 -11.83
CA LEU A 266 -1.12 3.03 -12.29
C LEU A 266 -2.16 2.50 -11.31
N GLU A 267 -1.96 2.71 -10.01
CA GLU A 267 -2.90 2.28 -8.99
C GLU A 267 -4.22 3.03 -9.01
N PHE A 268 -4.16 4.36 -9.07
CA PHE A 268 -5.37 5.16 -9.25
C PHE A 268 -6.13 4.76 -10.51
N ARG A 269 -5.46 4.26 -11.54
CA ARG A 269 -6.13 3.84 -12.78
C ARG A 269 -6.54 2.38 -12.81
N SER A 270 -6.01 1.56 -11.90
CA SER A 270 -6.41 0.17 -11.73
C SER A 270 -7.72 0.07 -10.93
N ASN A 271 -8.11 1.14 -10.22
CA ASN A 271 -9.39 1.23 -9.55
C ASN A 271 -10.49 1.77 -10.49
N PRO A 272 -11.52 0.98 -10.84
CA PRO A 272 -12.58 1.39 -11.77
C PRO A 272 -13.39 2.61 -11.32
N ARG A 273 -13.43 2.89 -10.01
CA ARG A 273 -14.20 4.02 -9.45
C ARG A 273 -13.40 5.32 -9.38
N ALA A 274 -12.08 5.26 -9.56
CA ALA A 274 -11.23 6.42 -9.44
C ALA A 274 -11.32 7.31 -10.69
N SER A 275 -11.85 8.52 -10.49
CA SER A 275 -11.87 9.53 -11.54
C SER A 275 -10.47 10.07 -11.83
N ILE A 276 -10.25 10.58 -13.04
CA ILE A 276 -8.99 11.25 -13.41
C ILE A 276 -8.69 12.46 -12.50
N ARG A 277 -9.73 13.09 -11.94
CA ARG A 277 -9.58 14.15 -10.94
C ARG A 277 -8.95 13.64 -9.65
N SER A 278 -9.39 12.48 -9.17
CA SER A 278 -8.80 11.84 -7.98
C SER A 278 -7.34 11.47 -8.20
N GLN A 279 -6.99 10.93 -9.38
CA GLN A 279 -5.58 10.70 -9.73
C GLN A 279 -4.78 12.01 -9.72
N PHE A 280 -5.26 13.05 -10.41
CA PHE A 280 -4.54 14.33 -10.48
C PHE A 280 -4.31 14.91 -9.08
N ILE A 281 -5.34 14.92 -8.22
CA ILE A 281 -5.22 15.39 -6.84
C ILE A 281 -4.20 14.54 -6.06
N GLY A 282 -4.26 13.21 -6.15
CA GLY A 282 -3.34 12.32 -5.47
C GLY A 282 -1.88 12.52 -5.91
N ILE A 283 -1.64 12.63 -7.21
CA ILE A 283 -0.29 12.89 -7.76
C ILE A 283 0.21 14.29 -7.39
N CYS A 284 -0.67 15.30 -7.34
CA CYS A 284 -0.34 16.63 -6.83
C CYS A 284 0.09 16.58 -5.36
N VAL A 285 -0.63 15.86 -4.49
CA VAL A 285 -0.26 15.71 -3.08
C VAL A 285 1.07 15.00 -2.94
N PHE A 286 1.30 13.91 -3.68
CA PHE A 286 2.59 13.19 -3.69
C PHE A 286 3.77 14.09 -4.12
N ALA A 287 3.57 14.90 -5.17
CA ALA A 287 4.57 15.83 -5.68
C ALA A 287 4.83 17.00 -4.72
N LEU A 288 3.77 17.59 -4.16
CA LEU A 288 3.86 18.65 -3.17
C LEU A 288 4.53 18.16 -1.88
N GLY A 289 4.35 16.89 -1.50
CA GLY A 289 5.04 16.30 -0.36
C GLY A 289 6.56 16.56 -0.42
N ALA A 290 7.19 16.31 -1.56
CA ALA A 290 8.62 16.55 -1.75
C ALA A 290 9.00 18.03 -1.66
N VAL A 291 8.22 18.90 -2.31
CA VAL A 291 8.45 20.36 -2.30
C VAL A 291 8.32 20.92 -0.90
N CYS A 292 7.25 20.56 -0.19
CA CYS A 292 7.02 20.96 1.20
C CYS A 292 8.09 20.38 2.14
N GLY A 293 8.51 19.14 1.91
CA GLY A 293 9.62 18.51 2.64
C GLY A 293 10.91 19.32 2.50
N ILE A 294 11.33 19.64 1.27
CA ILE A 294 12.54 20.42 1.01
C ILE A 294 12.44 21.81 1.64
N GLY A 295 11.31 22.50 1.47
CA GLY A 295 11.08 23.81 2.08
C GLY A 295 11.12 23.77 3.61
N LEU A 296 10.55 22.73 4.23
CA LEU A 296 10.62 22.52 5.67
C LEU A 296 12.06 22.20 6.12
N GLY A 297 12.81 21.44 5.33
CA GLY A 297 14.21 21.14 5.59
C GLY A 297 15.09 22.39 5.54
N MET A 298 14.83 23.27 4.58
CA MET A 298 15.47 24.58 4.49
C MET A 298 15.16 25.45 5.72
N LEU A 299 13.93 25.39 6.25
CA LEU A 299 13.55 26.12 7.46
C LEU A 299 14.24 25.57 8.72
N ILE A 300 14.44 24.25 8.80
CA ILE A 300 15.01 23.57 9.97
C ILE A 300 16.54 23.58 9.97
N VAL A 301 17.18 23.94 8.84
CA VAL A 301 18.64 23.90 8.68
C VAL A 301 19.41 24.71 9.75
N ASP A 302 18.79 25.76 10.29
CA ASP A 302 19.38 26.65 11.31
C ASP A 302 19.13 26.22 12.77
N VAL A 303 18.45 25.10 13.00
CA VAL A 303 18.19 24.54 14.35
C VAL A 303 19.49 23.93 14.92
N PRO A 304 19.73 23.99 16.26
CA PRO A 304 20.98 23.51 16.84
C PRO A 304 21.38 22.10 16.41
N ALA A 305 22.63 21.94 15.98
CA ALA A 305 23.18 20.74 15.33
C ALA A 305 23.01 19.43 16.13
N ALA A 306 22.78 19.51 17.44
CA ALA A 306 22.52 18.35 18.29
C ALA A 306 21.21 17.62 17.92
N TRP A 307 20.17 18.37 17.55
CA TRP A 307 18.87 17.81 17.18
C TRP A 307 18.88 17.28 15.75
N SER A 308 19.50 17.99 14.80
CA SER A 308 19.57 17.55 13.41
C SER A 308 20.38 16.26 13.23
N LYS A 309 21.51 16.12 13.92
CA LYS A 309 22.36 14.92 13.84
C LYS A 309 21.71 13.65 14.37
N THR A 310 20.74 13.76 15.28
CA THR A 310 20.08 12.59 15.88
C THR A 310 18.71 12.33 15.26
N THR A 311 17.93 13.38 15.02
CA THR A 311 16.53 13.25 14.59
C THR A 311 16.41 12.99 13.09
N LEU A 312 17.29 13.55 12.25
CA LEU A 312 17.19 13.34 10.79
C LEU A 312 17.44 11.89 10.37
N PRO A 313 18.48 11.21 10.89
CA PRO A 313 18.69 9.81 10.54
C PRO A 313 17.50 8.95 11.00
N VAL A 314 16.89 9.26 12.15
CA VAL A 314 15.70 8.56 12.66
C VAL A 314 14.52 8.75 11.72
N ILE A 315 14.24 10.00 11.34
CA ILE A 315 13.16 10.33 10.41
C ILE A 315 13.39 9.64 9.05
N GLN A 316 14.62 9.65 8.54
CA GLN A 316 14.98 8.97 7.29
C GLN A 316 14.84 7.44 7.39
N ALA A 317 15.21 6.84 8.52
CA ALA A 317 14.99 5.42 8.78
C ALA A 317 13.50 5.06 8.78
N LEU A 318 12.67 5.90 9.43
CA LEU A 318 11.21 5.74 9.41
C LEU A 318 10.69 5.76 7.97
N ALA A 319 11.18 6.66 7.11
CA ALA A 319 10.84 6.66 5.68
C ALA A 319 11.30 5.42 4.92
N GLY A 320 12.45 4.84 5.24
CA GLY A 320 12.85 3.54 4.70
C GLY A 320 11.90 2.42 5.11
N GLY A 321 11.44 2.44 6.37
CA GLY A 321 10.44 1.53 6.89
C GLY A 321 9.09 1.63 6.20
N THR A 322 8.64 2.84 5.84
CA THR A 322 7.37 3.04 5.13
C THR A 322 7.40 2.40 3.74
N LEU A 323 8.49 2.59 2.98
CA LEU A 323 8.69 1.91 1.69
C LEU A 323 8.74 0.40 1.84
N PHE A 324 9.44 -0.07 2.87
CA PHE A 324 9.58 -1.49 3.11
C PHE A 324 8.20 -2.13 3.33
N TYR A 325 7.36 -1.56 4.21
CA TYR A 325 5.97 -2.02 4.41
C TYR A 325 5.19 -2.03 3.11
N VAL A 326 5.13 -0.89 2.41
CA VAL A 326 4.37 -0.75 1.17
C VAL A 326 4.77 -1.82 0.15
N THR A 327 6.05 -2.12 0.07
CA THR A 327 6.54 -3.08 -0.92
C THR A 327 6.17 -4.52 -0.54
N VAL A 328 6.45 -4.92 0.70
CA VAL A 328 6.35 -6.34 1.11
C VAL A 328 4.97 -6.74 1.60
N CYS A 329 4.17 -5.80 2.11
CA CYS A 329 2.84 -6.05 2.68
C CYS A 329 1.72 -5.62 1.73
N GLU A 330 1.90 -4.53 0.97
CA GLU A 330 0.84 -3.99 0.11
C GLU A 330 1.02 -4.42 -1.35
N VAL A 331 2.13 -4.04 -2.01
CA VAL A 331 2.28 -4.20 -3.46
C VAL A 331 2.50 -5.65 -3.87
N ILE A 332 3.52 -6.33 -3.31
CA ILE A 332 3.87 -7.72 -3.71
C ILE A 332 2.73 -8.70 -3.41
N PRO A 333 2.14 -8.76 -2.20
CA PRO A 333 1.09 -9.72 -1.89
C PRO A 333 -0.16 -9.52 -2.74
N ARG A 334 -0.55 -8.28 -2.97
CA ARG A 334 -1.73 -7.93 -3.76
C ARG A 334 -1.57 -8.30 -5.24
N GLU A 335 -0.41 -8.03 -5.83
CA GLU A 335 -0.14 -8.45 -7.22
C GLU A 335 -0.01 -9.96 -7.35
N LYS A 336 0.51 -10.67 -6.34
CA LYS A 336 0.53 -12.13 -6.32
C LYS A 336 -0.88 -12.71 -6.22
N ALA A 337 -1.72 -12.16 -5.34
CA ALA A 337 -3.11 -12.59 -5.16
C ALA A 337 -3.94 -12.43 -6.44
N ARG A 338 -3.77 -11.32 -7.17
CA ARG A 338 -4.48 -11.04 -8.44
C ARG A 338 -4.26 -12.10 -9.53
N TRP A 339 -3.12 -12.79 -9.54
CA TRP A 339 -2.78 -13.79 -10.56
C TRP A 339 -2.86 -15.23 -10.07
N HIS A 340 -2.85 -15.47 -8.76
CA HIS A 340 -3.07 -16.81 -8.21
C HIS A 340 -4.47 -17.36 -8.50
N SER A 341 -5.50 -16.51 -8.66
CA SER A 341 -6.85 -16.96 -9.05
C SER A 341 -6.98 -17.27 -10.56
N ASN A 342 -6.04 -16.80 -11.39
CA ASN A 342 -6.06 -16.98 -12.85
C ASN A 342 -5.28 -18.25 -13.25
N ALA A 343 -5.94 -19.41 -13.11
CA ALA A 343 -5.35 -20.73 -13.39
C ALA A 343 -4.79 -20.93 -14.82
N GLU A 344 -5.19 -20.09 -15.78
CA GLU A 344 -4.76 -20.19 -17.18
C GLU A 344 -3.31 -19.73 -17.43
N ARG A 345 -2.65 -19.00 -16.51
CA ARG A 345 -1.31 -18.43 -16.74
C ARG A 345 -0.32 -18.75 -15.61
N ARG A 346 0.01 -20.04 -15.46
CA ARG A 346 1.00 -20.53 -14.48
C ARG A 346 2.37 -19.86 -14.55
N TRP A 347 2.76 -19.32 -15.72
CA TRP A 347 4.04 -18.61 -15.90
C TRP A 347 4.03 -17.15 -15.41
N ALA A 348 2.86 -16.57 -15.13
CA ALA A 348 2.74 -15.18 -14.71
C ALA A 348 3.47 -14.91 -13.38
N GLY A 349 3.39 -15.84 -12.42
CA GLY A 349 4.10 -15.70 -11.14
C GLY A 349 5.63 -15.71 -11.29
N PHE A 350 6.17 -16.56 -12.17
CA PHE A 350 7.60 -16.55 -12.48
C PHE A 350 8.03 -15.26 -13.18
N ALA A 351 7.20 -14.73 -14.09
CA ALA A 351 7.46 -13.44 -14.73
C ALA A 351 7.42 -12.27 -13.73
N GLN A 352 6.47 -12.28 -12.78
CA GLN A 352 6.42 -11.31 -11.68
C GLN A 352 7.67 -11.37 -10.80
N PHE A 353 8.12 -12.57 -10.42
CA PHE A 353 9.37 -12.72 -9.67
C PHE A 353 10.58 -12.17 -10.46
N ALA A 354 10.70 -12.56 -11.74
CA ALA A 354 11.80 -12.10 -12.59
C ALA A 354 11.83 -10.58 -12.73
N ILE A 355 10.67 -9.92 -12.86
CA ILE A 355 10.62 -8.47 -13.00
C ILE A 355 10.86 -7.73 -11.67
N VAL A 356 10.43 -8.29 -10.53
CA VAL A 356 10.80 -7.77 -9.19
C VAL A 356 12.32 -7.83 -9.02
N PHE A 357 12.94 -8.97 -9.33
CA PHE A 357 14.39 -9.13 -9.26
C PHE A 357 15.10 -8.14 -10.19
N PHE A 358 14.60 -7.97 -11.42
CA PHE A 358 15.15 -7.01 -12.37
C PHE A 358 15.05 -5.56 -11.88
N GLY A 359 13.92 -5.17 -11.28
CA GLY A 359 13.76 -3.84 -10.65
C GLY A 359 14.73 -3.63 -9.48
N PHE A 360 14.86 -4.63 -8.60
CA PHE A 360 15.80 -4.60 -7.49
C PHE A 360 17.24 -4.45 -7.98
N ALA A 361 17.66 -5.26 -8.95
CA ALA A 361 18.99 -5.21 -9.53
C ALA A 361 19.27 -3.86 -10.21
N THR A 362 18.28 -3.31 -10.93
CA THR A 362 18.40 -1.99 -11.59
C THR A 362 18.72 -0.91 -10.57
N MET A 363 17.97 -0.84 -9.47
CA MET A 363 18.21 0.17 -8.43
C MET A 363 19.52 -0.07 -7.67
N CYS A 364 19.93 -1.33 -7.47
CA CYS A 364 21.25 -1.64 -6.89
C CYS A 364 22.39 -1.12 -7.76
N VAL A 365 22.30 -1.33 -9.08
CA VAL A 365 23.30 -0.86 -10.04
C VAL A 365 23.33 0.67 -10.06
N ILE A 366 22.18 1.34 -10.07
CA ILE A 366 22.11 2.80 -9.98
C ILE A 366 22.78 3.32 -8.70
N ASN A 367 22.45 2.74 -7.54
CA ASN A 367 23.07 3.12 -6.27
C ASN A 367 24.58 2.89 -6.26
N TYR A 368 25.05 1.78 -6.84
CA TYR A 368 26.48 1.48 -6.94
C TYR A 368 27.20 2.52 -7.80
N TYR A 369 26.66 2.88 -8.97
CA TYR A 369 27.25 3.90 -9.84
C TYR A 369 27.22 5.30 -9.24
N LEU A 370 26.19 5.62 -8.47
CA LEU A 370 26.16 6.89 -7.75
C LEU A 370 27.19 6.88 -6.61
N ALA A 371 27.38 5.79 -5.88
CA ALA A 371 28.30 5.75 -4.72
C ALA A 371 29.80 5.90 -5.05
N ASP A 372 30.22 5.76 -6.31
CA ASP A 372 31.63 5.78 -6.74
C ASP A 372 32.17 7.20 -7.10
N ASP A 373 31.37 8.26 -6.98
CA ASP A 373 31.75 9.69 -7.17
C ASP A 373 31.55 10.51 -5.89
#